data_AF-A0A949WM77-F1
#
_entry.id   AF-A0A949WM77-F1
#
_cell.length_a   1.000
_cell.length_b   1.000
_cell.length_c   1.000
_cell.angle_alpha   90.00
_cell.angle_beta   90.00
_cell.angle_gamma   90.00
#
_symmetry.space_group_name_H-M   'P 1'
#
loop_
_entity.id
_entity.type
_entity.pdbx_description
1 polymer ?
#
loop_
_entity_poly.entity_id
_entity_poly.type
_entity_poly.pdbx_seq_one_letter_code
_entity_poly.pdbx_strand_id
1 'polypeptide(L)'
;MANNRYSISENLEEFQQGIQEGLSQGLDLIGTTYGDGRWIASYQDTPNNTAFASVSSASELAQVVEQQWQVGGYRLTNVEYGDGTWFGTFEENSGANNYSIANSFTEFQQDISQLWNKGWELVDVEYGDGVWFGTFSDVPGLNAYTTATSNGEFKENIENMWNQGYDLIDIEYGDGIWFGTFQQDSSITSGAIGGNTFDELVGNFQQQYGNQGWELVDVEYGDGGWLGVMEKEVPQNPFENPTLYPLALELGLQEIEVMKDVLSVDYNYIII
;
A
#
# COMPACT_ATOMS: atom_id res chain seq x y z
N MET A 1 13.20 -14.31 4.14
CA MET A 1 13.43 -12.92 4.55
C MET A 1 13.11 -12.12 3.31
N ALA A 2 11.89 -11.62 3.23
CA ALA A 2 11.56 -10.66 2.21
C ALA A 2 12.40 -9.41 2.48
N ASN A 3 13.18 -9.03 1.49
CA ASN A 3 13.93 -7.78 1.46
C ASN A 3 13.35 -7.04 0.28
N ASN A 4 12.53 -6.03 0.53
CA ASN A 4 11.99 -5.22 -0.54
C ASN A 4 13.16 -4.61 -1.32
N ARG A 5 13.07 -4.72 -2.64
CA ARG A 5 14.02 -4.07 -3.54
C ARG A 5 13.34 -2.86 -4.13
N TYR A 6 14.14 -1.85 -4.45
CA TYR A 6 13.64 -0.63 -5.07
C TYR A 6 14.48 -0.28 -6.28
N SER A 7 13.86 0.28 -7.30
CA SER A 7 14.55 0.99 -8.37
C SER A 7 14.07 2.44 -8.44
N ILE A 8 14.98 3.34 -8.78
CA ILE A 8 14.72 4.76 -8.93
C ILE A 8 15.05 5.13 -10.37
N SER A 9 14.19 5.92 -11.00
CA SER A 9 14.37 6.37 -12.38
C SER A 9 13.98 7.83 -12.55
N GLU A 10 14.70 8.55 -13.40
CA GLU A 10 14.46 9.98 -13.63
C GLU A 10 13.36 10.22 -14.69
N ASN A 11 12.98 9.18 -15.43
CA ASN A 11 11.96 9.26 -16.47
C ASN A 11 11.23 7.92 -16.62
N LEU A 12 10.07 7.99 -17.30
CA LEU A 12 9.19 6.83 -17.50
C LEU A 12 9.83 5.69 -18.32
N GLU A 13 10.70 6.00 -19.29
CA GLU A 13 11.35 4.96 -20.12
C GLU A 13 12.31 4.11 -19.28
N GLU A 14 13.18 4.77 -18.49
CA GLU A 14 14.07 4.10 -17.54
C GLU A 14 13.30 3.34 -16.48
N PHE A 15 12.19 3.92 -15.99
CA PHE A 15 11.33 3.28 -15.00
C PHE A 15 10.75 1.96 -15.51
N GLN A 16 10.15 1.98 -16.70
CA GLN A 16 9.59 0.79 -17.34
C GLN A 16 10.66 -0.25 -17.64
N GLN A 17 11.85 0.18 -18.06
CA GLN A 17 12.99 -0.73 -18.23
C GLN A 17 13.38 -1.37 -16.89
N GLY A 18 13.48 -0.60 -15.81
CA GLY A 18 13.79 -1.10 -14.47
C GLY A 18 12.78 -2.15 -13.99
N ILE A 19 11.48 -1.91 -14.23
CA ILE A 19 10.43 -2.90 -13.97
C ILE A 19 10.67 -4.16 -14.77
N GLN A 20 10.87 -4.08 -16.08
CA GLN A 20 11.14 -5.27 -16.91
C GLN A 20 12.38 -6.04 -16.45
N GLU A 21 13.43 -5.34 -16.01
CA GLU A 21 14.63 -5.95 -15.44
C GLU A 21 14.33 -6.67 -14.11
N GLY A 22 13.53 -6.06 -13.22
CA GLY A 22 13.06 -6.67 -11.97
C GLY A 22 12.24 -7.94 -12.21
N LEU A 23 11.23 -7.86 -13.10
CA LEU A 23 10.40 -9.01 -13.48
C LEU A 23 11.24 -10.14 -14.09
N SER A 24 12.24 -9.80 -14.92
CA SER A 24 13.15 -10.80 -15.51
C SER A 24 14.02 -11.54 -14.48
N GLN A 25 14.18 -10.97 -13.29
CA GLN A 25 14.88 -11.57 -12.16
C GLN A 25 13.95 -12.39 -11.25
N GLY A 26 12.66 -12.48 -11.59
CA GLY A 26 11.65 -13.18 -10.80
C GLY A 26 11.17 -12.39 -9.59
N LEU A 27 11.25 -11.05 -9.65
CA LEU A 27 10.63 -10.18 -8.65
C LEU A 27 9.24 -9.76 -9.11
N ASP A 28 8.40 -9.44 -8.14
CA ASP A 28 7.04 -8.94 -8.36
C ASP A 28 6.99 -7.44 -8.07
N LEU A 29 6.36 -6.67 -8.95
CA LEU A 29 6.12 -5.24 -8.73
C LEU A 29 4.91 -5.08 -7.80
N ILE A 30 5.11 -4.48 -6.62
CA ILE A 30 4.05 -4.32 -5.61
C ILE A 30 3.56 -2.90 -5.42
N GLY A 31 4.39 -1.92 -5.80
CA GLY A 31 4.06 -0.51 -5.62
C GLY A 31 4.86 0.34 -6.58
N THR A 32 4.24 1.43 -7.01
CA THR A 32 4.85 2.43 -7.86
C THR A 32 4.53 3.81 -7.34
N THR A 33 5.50 4.71 -7.38
CA THR A 33 5.32 6.09 -6.89
C THR A 33 6.04 7.06 -7.79
N TYR A 34 5.47 8.22 -8.07
CA TYR A 34 6.15 9.36 -8.68
C TYR A 34 6.19 10.54 -7.72
N GLY A 35 7.39 10.80 -7.19
CA GLY A 35 7.61 11.85 -6.20
C GLY A 35 8.94 12.53 -6.40
N ASP A 36 9.03 13.81 -6.05
CA ASP A 36 10.27 14.59 -6.13
C ASP A 36 10.97 14.50 -7.50
N GLY A 37 10.18 14.42 -8.58
CA GLY A 37 10.66 14.32 -9.96
C GLY A 37 11.26 12.97 -10.35
N ARG A 38 10.92 11.89 -9.63
CA ARG A 38 11.46 10.55 -9.86
C ARG A 38 10.38 9.49 -9.75
N TRP A 39 10.54 8.43 -10.51
CA TRP A 39 9.77 7.21 -10.37
C TRP A 39 10.46 6.24 -9.41
N ILE A 40 9.70 5.65 -8.50
CA ILE A 40 10.09 4.58 -7.59
C ILE A 40 9.27 3.33 -7.95
N ALA A 41 9.93 2.19 -8.08
CA ALA A 41 9.27 0.89 -8.11
C ALA A 41 9.71 0.09 -6.91
N SER A 42 8.73 -0.49 -6.21
CA SER A 42 8.90 -1.38 -5.06
C SER A 42 8.66 -2.81 -5.50
N TYR A 43 9.56 -3.72 -5.11
CA TYR A 43 9.50 -5.12 -5.49
C TYR A 43 9.59 -6.06 -4.29
N GLN A 44 8.93 -7.22 -4.40
CA GLN A 44 9.04 -8.33 -3.47
C GLN A 44 9.45 -9.64 -4.18
N ASP A 45 9.91 -10.61 -3.38
CA ASP A 45 10.33 -11.96 -3.83
C ASP A 45 9.19 -12.96 -3.60
N THR A 46 8.03 -12.69 -4.22
CA THR A 46 6.87 -13.58 -4.22
C THR A 46 6.64 -14.20 -5.59
N PRO A 47 5.78 -15.22 -5.73
CA PRO A 47 5.52 -15.89 -7.00
C PRO A 47 4.29 -15.35 -7.75
N ASN A 48 3.91 -14.08 -7.58
CA ASN A 48 2.76 -13.48 -8.26
C ASN A 48 3.18 -12.94 -9.63
N ASN A 49 2.58 -13.40 -10.72
CA ASN A 49 2.87 -12.75 -12.00
C ASN A 49 2.33 -11.32 -11.96
N THR A 50 3.21 -10.33 -12.12
CA THR A 50 2.82 -8.91 -12.19
C THR A 50 2.97 -8.37 -13.62
N ALA A 51 2.10 -7.44 -13.98
CA ALA A 51 2.12 -6.71 -15.24
C ALA A 51 1.88 -5.22 -14.97
N PHE A 52 2.14 -4.37 -15.97
CA PHE A 52 1.89 -2.95 -15.85
C PHE A 52 1.37 -2.34 -17.16
N ALA A 53 0.75 -1.17 -17.05
CA ALA A 53 0.38 -0.34 -18.18
C ALA A 53 0.62 1.14 -17.86
N SER A 54 0.96 1.91 -18.89
CA SER A 54 1.08 3.38 -18.80
C SER A 54 0.22 4.02 -19.88
N VAL A 55 -0.59 5.01 -19.51
CA VAL A 55 -1.55 5.67 -20.40
C VAL A 55 -1.67 7.15 -20.08
N SER A 56 -2.31 7.91 -20.97
CA SER A 56 -2.32 9.38 -20.87
C SER A 56 -3.46 9.95 -20.03
N SER A 57 -4.44 9.13 -19.62
CA SER A 57 -5.57 9.56 -18.79
C SER A 57 -6.15 8.42 -17.95
N ALA A 58 -6.77 8.76 -16.82
CA ALA A 58 -7.52 7.82 -15.99
C ALA A 58 -8.60 7.04 -16.77
N SER A 59 -9.25 7.70 -17.75
CA SER A 59 -10.24 7.05 -18.62
C SER A 59 -9.62 6.01 -19.56
N GLU A 60 -8.40 6.23 -20.04
CA GLU A 60 -7.66 5.20 -20.80
C GLU A 60 -7.22 4.07 -19.87
N LEU A 61 -6.83 4.37 -18.63
CA LEU A 61 -6.44 3.36 -17.65
C LEU A 61 -7.62 2.44 -17.34
N ALA A 62 -8.80 3.00 -17.09
CA ALA A 62 -10.03 2.24 -16.94
C ALA A 62 -10.30 1.29 -18.12
N GLN A 63 -10.05 1.72 -19.36
CA GLN A 63 -10.21 0.84 -20.52
C GLN A 63 -9.22 -0.32 -20.52
N VAL A 64 -7.98 -0.10 -20.07
CA VAL A 64 -6.98 -1.17 -19.91
C VAL A 64 -7.42 -2.14 -18.81
N VAL A 65 -7.88 -1.63 -17.67
CA VAL A 65 -8.39 -2.42 -16.54
C VAL A 65 -9.51 -3.36 -17.00
N GLU A 66 -10.52 -2.81 -17.69
CA GLU A 66 -11.64 -3.59 -18.21
C GLU A 66 -11.19 -4.67 -19.22
N GLN A 67 -10.19 -4.37 -20.06
CA GLN A 67 -9.63 -5.36 -20.97
C GLN A 67 -8.91 -6.49 -20.22
N GLN A 68 -8.13 -6.16 -19.19
CA GLN A 68 -7.43 -7.15 -18.35
C GLN A 68 -8.42 -8.05 -17.61
N TRP A 69 -9.51 -7.49 -17.09
CA TRP A 69 -10.57 -8.26 -16.43
C TRP A 69 -11.30 -9.20 -17.39
N GLN A 70 -11.57 -8.77 -18.63
CA GLN A 70 -12.22 -9.60 -19.65
C GLN A 70 -11.39 -10.83 -20.04
N VAL A 71 -10.06 -10.71 -20.09
CA VAL A 71 -9.18 -11.84 -20.39
C VAL A 71 -8.90 -12.72 -19.16
N GLY A 72 -9.37 -12.31 -17.97
CA GLY A 72 -9.37 -13.11 -16.76
C GLY A 72 -8.02 -13.28 -16.07
N GLY A 73 -6.98 -12.57 -16.52
CA GLY A 73 -5.60 -12.77 -16.07
C GLY A 73 -5.21 -11.95 -14.84
N TYR A 74 -5.33 -10.64 -14.93
CA TYR A 74 -4.74 -9.72 -13.95
C TYR A 74 -5.77 -8.82 -13.30
N ARG A 75 -5.47 -8.30 -12.11
CA ARG A 75 -6.26 -7.26 -11.45
C ARG A 75 -5.40 -6.07 -11.07
N LEU A 76 -6.00 -4.89 -11.12
CA LEU A 76 -5.38 -3.65 -10.70
C LEU A 76 -5.19 -3.67 -9.18
N THR A 77 -3.96 -3.47 -8.73
CA THR A 77 -3.60 -3.45 -7.31
C THR A 77 -3.10 -2.10 -6.85
N ASN A 78 -2.45 -1.35 -7.75
CA ASN A 78 -1.96 -0.01 -7.46
C ASN A 78 -2.09 0.88 -8.71
N VAL A 79 -2.37 2.15 -8.49
CA VAL A 79 -2.42 3.21 -9.50
C VAL A 79 -1.49 4.31 -9.07
N GLU A 80 -0.75 4.87 -10.02
CA GLU A 80 0.15 5.99 -9.77
C GLU A 80 -0.01 7.05 -10.86
N TYR A 81 0.05 8.34 -10.52
CA TYR A 81 0.11 9.43 -11.50
C TYR A 81 1.39 10.25 -11.37
N GLY A 82 2.20 10.16 -12.41
CA GLY A 82 3.48 10.86 -12.46
C GLY A 82 3.81 11.37 -13.85
N ASP A 83 4.48 12.52 -13.93
CA ASP A 83 5.00 13.07 -15.19
C ASP A 83 3.98 13.08 -16.36
N GLY A 84 2.71 13.41 -16.04
CA GLY A 84 1.63 13.44 -17.03
C GLY A 84 1.12 12.06 -17.49
N THR A 85 1.46 11.00 -16.77
CA THR A 85 1.15 9.61 -17.10
C THR A 85 0.43 8.92 -15.95
N TRP A 86 -0.65 8.22 -16.29
CA TRP A 86 -1.28 7.26 -15.39
C TRP A 86 -0.63 5.90 -15.56
N PHE A 87 -0.14 5.34 -14.46
CA PHE A 87 0.50 4.05 -14.39
C PHE A 87 -0.38 3.10 -13.58
N GLY A 88 -0.62 1.90 -14.10
CA GLY A 88 -1.36 0.86 -13.38
C GLY A 88 -0.49 -0.37 -13.18
N THR A 89 -0.40 -0.82 -11.94
CA THR A 89 0.22 -2.09 -11.55
C THR A 89 -0.86 -3.15 -11.43
N PHE A 90 -0.59 -4.32 -12.00
CA PHE A 90 -1.53 -5.42 -12.02
C PHE A 90 -0.90 -6.73 -11.54
N GLU A 91 -1.66 -7.51 -10.80
CA GLU A 91 -1.24 -8.82 -10.29
C GLU A 91 -2.17 -9.95 -10.72
N GLU A 92 -1.61 -11.13 -10.97
CA GLU A 92 -2.38 -12.36 -11.13
C GLU A 92 -2.77 -12.90 -9.73
N ASN A 93 -4.02 -13.38 -9.60
CA ASN A 93 -4.59 -13.95 -8.37
C ASN A 93 -4.92 -12.99 -7.21
N SER A 94 -4.92 -11.67 -7.42
CA SER A 94 -5.26 -10.66 -6.39
C SER A 94 -6.77 -10.49 -6.11
N GLY A 95 -7.57 -11.54 -6.33
CA GLY A 95 -9.01 -11.54 -6.03
C GLY A 95 -9.87 -10.89 -7.11
N ALA A 96 -11.05 -10.39 -6.72
CA ALA A 96 -11.86 -9.52 -7.56
C ALA A 96 -11.60 -8.07 -7.16
N ASN A 97 -11.64 -7.17 -8.15
CA ASN A 97 -11.38 -5.75 -7.91
C ASN A 97 -12.45 -4.89 -8.56
N ASN A 98 -12.53 -3.65 -8.10
CA ASN A 98 -13.38 -2.60 -8.63
C ASN A 98 -12.58 -1.29 -8.67
N TYR A 99 -13.10 -0.25 -9.33
CA TYR A 99 -12.48 1.07 -9.32
C TYR A 99 -13.51 2.20 -9.30
N SER A 100 -13.07 3.38 -8.87
CA SER A 100 -13.82 4.64 -9.02
C SER A 100 -12.94 5.73 -9.64
N ILE A 101 -13.55 6.62 -10.41
CA ILE A 101 -12.88 7.80 -10.99
C ILE A 101 -13.77 9.00 -10.71
N ALA A 102 -13.25 9.96 -9.95
CA ALA A 102 -13.99 11.12 -9.48
C ALA A 102 -13.24 12.43 -9.79
N ASN A 103 -13.96 13.47 -10.21
CA ASN A 103 -13.36 14.76 -10.58
C ASN A 103 -13.32 15.74 -9.39
N SER A 104 -13.68 15.28 -8.20
CA SER A 104 -13.60 16.05 -6.97
C SER A 104 -13.52 15.13 -5.78
N PHE A 105 -12.88 15.61 -4.70
CA PHE A 105 -12.78 14.84 -3.47
C PHE A 105 -14.16 14.48 -2.87
N THR A 106 -15.15 15.38 -2.98
CA THR A 106 -16.53 15.10 -2.52
C THR A 106 -17.22 14.00 -3.32
N GLU A 107 -17.00 13.94 -4.63
CA GLU A 107 -17.50 12.84 -5.48
C GLU A 107 -16.78 11.54 -5.12
N PHE A 108 -15.47 11.59 -4.91
CA PHE A 108 -14.67 10.43 -4.50
C PHE A 108 -15.17 9.82 -3.17
N GLN A 109 -15.45 10.67 -2.17
CA GLN A 109 -16.04 10.21 -0.90
C GLN A 109 -17.41 9.54 -1.08
N GLN A 110 -18.21 10.02 -2.04
CA GLN A 110 -19.50 9.39 -2.36
C GLN A 110 -19.30 8.03 -3.03
N ASP A 111 -18.31 7.91 -3.91
CA ASP A 111 -17.97 6.66 -4.58
C ASP A 111 -17.46 5.62 -3.58
N ILE A 112 -16.54 5.99 -2.68
CA ILE A 112 -16.08 5.13 -1.58
C ILE A 112 -17.28 4.59 -0.79
N SER A 113 -18.19 5.48 -0.35
CA SER A 113 -19.37 5.07 0.41
C SER A 113 -20.28 4.13 -0.38
N GLN A 114 -20.47 4.37 -1.68
CA GLN A 114 -21.28 3.50 -2.54
C GLN A 114 -20.64 2.12 -2.75
N LEU A 115 -19.32 2.05 -2.85
CA LEU A 115 -18.57 0.82 -3.06
C LEU A 115 -18.46 -0.01 -1.77
N TRP A 116 -18.22 0.61 -0.62
CA TRP A 116 -18.35 -0.05 0.69
C TRP A 116 -19.74 -0.65 0.91
N ASN A 117 -20.81 0.07 0.56
CA ASN A 117 -22.18 -0.45 0.64
C ASN A 117 -22.45 -1.66 -0.28
N LYS A 118 -21.58 -1.89 -1.27
CA LYS A 118 -21.63 -3.04 -2.18
C LYS A 118 -20.65 -4.15 -1.77
N GLY A 119 -19.90 -3.98 -0.68
CA GLY A 119 -18.90 -4.93 -0.18
C GLY A 119 -17.56 -4.86 -0.92
N TRP A 120 -17.25 -3.72 -1.56
CA TRP A 120 -15.93 -3.45 -2.14
C TRP A 120 -15.13 -2.60 -1.18
N GLU A 121 -13.90 -3.01 -0.95
CA GLU A 121 -13.01 -2.48 0.06
C GLU A 121 -11.90 -1.64 -0.60
N LEU A 122 -11.74 -0.38 -0.20
CA LEU A 122 -10.72 0.53 -0.74
C LEU A 122 -9.33 0.05 -0.33
N VAL A 123 -8.41 -0.08 -1.28
CA VAL A 123 -7.04 -0.58 -1.03
C VAL A 123 -5.94 0.37 -1.48
N ASP A 124 -6.24 1.26 -2.43
CA ASP A 124 -5.27 2.16 -3.03
C ASP A 124 -5.99 3.39 -3.58
N VAL A 125 -5.34 4.55 -3.47
CA VAL A 125 -5.86 5.85 -3.90
C VAL A 125 -4.77 6.61 -4.64
N GLU A 126 -5.14 7.26 -5.73
CA GLU A 126 -4.23 8.11 -6.50
C GLU A 126 -4.94 9.43 -6.86
N TYR A 127 -4.22 10.55 -6.79
CA TYR A 127 -4.66 11.83 -7.33
C TYR A 127 -3.73 12.38 -8.41
N GLY A 128 -4.24 12.34 -9.64
CA GLY A 128 -3.54 12.82 -10.81
C GLY A 128 -4.42 13.66 -11.72
N ASP A 129 -3.86 14.64 -12.42
CA ASP A 129 -4.58 15.38 -13.49
C ASP A 129 -5.96 15.95 -13.06
N GLY A 130 -6.13 16.29 -11.78
CA GLY A 130 -7.41 16.78 -11.23
C GLY A 130 -8.46 15.70 -10.99
N VAL A 131 -8.06 14.43 -10.92
CA VAL A 131 -8.92 13.25 -10.80
C VAL A 131 -8.43 12.40 -9.63
N TRP A 132 -9.38 11.96 -8.80
CA TRP A 132 -9.18 10.93 -7.80
C TRP A 132 -9.51 9.57 -8.41
N PHE A 133 -8.56 8.64 -8.33
CA PHE A 133 -8.72 7.25 -8.72
C PHE A 133 -8.68 6.39 -7.45
N GLY A 134 -9.66 5.53 -7.27
CA GLY A 134 -9.67 4.57 -6.16
C GLY A 134 -9.67 3.15 -6.68
N THR A 135 -8.78 2.32 -6.16
CA THR A 135 -8.73 0.89 -6.41
C THR A 135 -9.38 0.16 -5.24
N PHE A 136 -10.24 -0.81 -5.55
CA PHE A 136 -10.99 -1.58 -4.54
C PHE A 136 -10.80 -3.07 -4.76
N SER A 137 -10.87 -3.86 -3.68
CA SER A 137 -10.81 -5.32 -3.68
C SER A 137 -12.04 -5.95 -3.02
N ASP A 138 -12.22 -7.26 -3.21
CA ASP A 138 -13.23 -8.06 -2.49
C ASP A 138 -12.70 -8.69 -1.19
N VAL A 139 -11.58 -8.19 -0.68
CA VAL A 139 -10.95 -8.71 0.54
C VAL A 139 -11.86 -8.45 1.74
N PRO A 140 -12.18 -9.49 2.54
CA PRO A 140 -12.98 -9.31 3.75
C PRO A 140 -12.19 -8.53 4.81
N GLY A 141 -12.66 -7.33 5.15
CA GLY A 141 -12.06 -6.48 6.18
C GLY A 141 -13.01 -5.36 6.58
N LEU A 142 -12.69 -4.67 7.68
CA LEU A 142 -13.31 -3.38 7.98
C LEU A 142 -12.34 -2.30 7.54
N ASN A 143 -12.64 -1.61 6.44
CA ASN A 143 -11.85 -0.47 6.02
C ASN A 143 -12.28 0.83 6.66
N ALA A 144 -11.33 1.74 6.65
CA ALA A 144 -11.53 3.14 6.98
C ALA A 144 -10.53 3.98 6.20
N TYR A 145 -10.76 5.28 6.15
CA TYR A 145 -9.76 6.22 5.67
C TYR A 145 -9.70 7.43 6.61
N THR A 146 -8.57 8.13 6.58
CA THR A 146 -8.44 9.46 7.18
C THR A 146 -7.85 10.44 6.18
N THR A 147 -8.03 11.72 6.46
CA THR A 147 -7.46 12.80 5.64
C THR A 147 -6.91 13.90 6.52
N ALA A 148 -5.87 14.59 6.05
CA ALA A 148 -5.32 15.77 6.71
C ALA A 148 -4.76 16.74 5.67
N THR A 149 -4.67 18.02 6.04
CA THR A 149 -4.09 19.07 5.17
C THR A 149 -2.66 19.44 5.58
N SER A 150 -2.09 18.74 6.55
CA SER A 150 -0.71 18.89 6.98
C SER A 150 -0.13 17.54 7.42
N ASN A 151 1.17 17.34 7.20
CA ASN A 151 1.87 16.11 7.61
C ASN A 151 1.75 15.86 9.14
N GLY A 152 1.76 16.92 9.96
CA GLY A 152 1.61 16.80 11.42
C GLY A 152 0.26 16.21 11.84
N GLU A 153 -0.84 16.78 11.33
CA GLU A 153 -2.19 16.26 11.56
C GLU A 153 -2.36 14.86 10.99
N PHE A 154 -1.75 14.57 9.83
CA PHE A 154 -1.83 13.25 9.22
C PHE A 154 -1.22 12.16 10.11
N LYS A 155 -0.04 12.43 10.69
CA LYS A 155 0.62 11.51 11.63
C LYS A 155 -0.22 11.27 12.89
N GLU A 156 -0.82 12.31 13.45
CA GLU A 156 -1.76 12.17 14.58
C GLU A 156 -2.97 11.31 14.20
N ASN A 157 -3.49 11.46 12.98
CA ASN A 157 -4.60 10.65 12.48
C ASN A 157 -4.21 9.17 12.31
N ILE A 158 -3.01 8.88 11.79
CA ILE A 158 -2.49 7.51 11.69
C ILE A 158 -2.40 6.87 13.09
N GLU A 159 -1.83 7.58 14.06
CA GLU A 159 -1.74 7.09 15.45
C GLU A 159 -3.12 6.81 16.06
N ASN A 160 -4.10 7.68 15.79
CA ASN A 160 -5.47 7.47 16.23
C ASN A 160 -6.13 6.24 15.59
N MET A 161 -5.80 5.92 14.33
CA MET A 161 -6.29 4.72 13.65
C MET A 161 -5.65 3.45 14.19
N TRP A 162 -4.34 3.45 14.44
CA TRP A 162 -3.66 2.33 15.10
C TRP A 162 -4.24 2.06 16.50
N ASN A 163 -4.55 3.11 17.27
CA ASN A 163 -5.21 2.97 18.59
C ASN A 163 -6.62 2.36 18.51
N GLN A 164 -7.26 2.43 17.34
CA GLN A 164 -8.56 1.80 17.06
C GLN A 164 -8.42 0.39 16.47
N GLY A 165 -7.18 -0.11 16.28
CA GLY A 165 -6.90 -1.43 15.74
C GLY A 165 -7.03 -1.52 14.22
N TYR A 166 -6.79 -0.40 13.53
CA TYR A 166 -6.68 -0.35 12.07
C TYR A 166 -5.21 -0.25 11.67
N ASP A 167 -4.81 -1.00 10.65
CA ASP A 167 -3.50 -0.93 10.01
C ASP A 167 -3.57 -0.05 8.76
N LEU A 168 -2.68 0.92 8.66
CA LEU A 168 -2.41 1.72 7.46
C LEU A 168 -1.84 0.80 6.37
N ILE A 169 -2.40 0.86 5.16
CA ILE A 169 -2.00 0.03 4.02
C ILE A 169 -1.53 0.84 2.80
N ASP A 170 -1.96 2.09 2.73
CA ASP A 170 -1.72 2.96 1.57
C ASP A 170 -1.80 4.43 2.01
N ILE A 171 -0.93 5.27 1.44
CA ILE A 171 -0.87 6.71 1.64
C ILE A 171 -0.87 7.39 0.28
N GLU A 172 -1.67 8.44 0.15
CA GLU A 172 -1.69 9.29 -1.04
C GLU A 172 -1.56 10.77 -0.67
N TYR A 173 -0.90 11.57 -1.50
CA TYR A 173 -0.87 13.03 -1.38
C TYR A 173 -1.36 13.74 -2.64
N GLY A 174 -2.65 14.06 -2.61
CA GLY A 174 -3.37 14.64 -3.72
C GLY A 174 -4.08 15.94 -3.37
N ASP A 175 -4.08 16.93 -4.26
CA ASP A 175 -4.88 18.17 -4.11
C ASP A 175 -4.64 18.92 -2.78
N GLY A 176 -3.44 18.79 -2.21
CA GLY A 176 -3.11 19.37 -0.89
C GLY A 176 -3.67 18.60 0.30
N ILE A 177 -4.06 17.34 0.10
CA ILE A 177 -4.64 16.44 1.09
C ILE A 177 -3.76 15.21 1.20
N TRP A 178 -3.30 14.90 2.41
CA TRP A 178 -2.86 13.56 2.75
C TRP A 178 -4.08 12.67 2.95
N PHE A 179 -4.11 11.54 2.26
CA PHE A 179 -5.11 10.50 2.37
C PHE A 179 -4.44 9.23 2.90
N GLY A 180 -5.03 8.59 3.90
CA GLY A 180 -4.54 7.31 4.43
C GLY A 180 -5.64 6.28 4.36
N THR A 181 -5.36 5.16 3.71
CA THR A 181 -6.25 4.01 3.60
C THR A 181 -5.89 2.99 4.67
N PHE A 182 -6.88 2.47 5.38
CA PHE A 182 -6.68 1.56 6.50
C PHE A 182 -7.60 0.35 6.43
N GLN A 183 -7.11 -0.78 6.93
CA GLN A 183 -7.88 -2.01 7.11
C GLN A 183 -7.75 -2.55 8.53
N GLN A 184 -8.78 -3.22 9.04
CA GLN A 184 -8.62 -4.12 10.19
C GLN A 184 -8.28 -5.51 9.67
N ASP A 185 -7.00 -5.85 9.63
CA ASP A 185 -6.53 -7.19 9.30
C ASP A 185 -5.60 -7.73 10.39
N SER A 186 -6.08 -8.77 11.10
CA SER A 186 -5.28 -9.45 12.13
C SER A 186 -4.05 -10.19 11.59
N SER A 187 -3.90 -10.32 10.27
CA SER A 187 -2.80 -11.01 9.61
C SER A 187 -1.54 -10.17 9.46
N ILE A 188 -1.68 -8.85 9.52
CA ILE A 188 -0.57 -7.90 9.42
C ILE A 188 -0.53 -6.97 10.63
N THR A 189 0.56 -6.24 10.74
CA THR A 189 0.64 -5.01 11.52
C THR A 189 1.38 -3.98 10.69
N SER A 190 0.96 -2.72 10.76
CA SER A 190 1.60 -1.66 9.99
C SER A 190 2.33 -0.61 10.83
N GLY A 191 3.16 0.18 10.17
CA GLY A 191 3.91 1.30 10.70
C GLY A 191 4.08 2.38 9.64
N ALA A 192 4.48 3.58 10.06
CA ALA A 192 4.81 4.69 9.15
C ALA A 192 6.23 5.20 9.40
N ILE A 193 6.93 5.56 8.32
CA ILE A 193 8.27 6.15 8.35
C ILE A 193 8.32 7.35 7.40
N GLY A 194 9.28 8.26 7.60
CA GLY A 194 9.43 9.39 6.68
C GLY A 194 10.87 9.85 6.53
N GLY A 195 11.10 10.69 5.52
CA GLY A 195 12.39 11.31 5.22
C GLY A 195 12.21 12.54 4.31
N ASN A 196 13.15 13.47 4.31
CA ASN A 196 13.07 14.64 3.41
C ASN A 196 13.47 14.28 1.98
N THR A 197 14.21 13.19 1.79
CA THR A 197 14.49 12.57 0.49
C THR A 197 14.12 11.10 0.54
N PHE A 198 13.93 10.48 -0.62
CA PHE A 198 13.69 9.04 -0.70
C PHE A 198 14.84 8.24 -0.07
N ASP A 199 16.10 8.63 -0.31
CA ASP A 199 17.28 8.00 0.31
C ASP A 199 17.25 8.10 1.85
N GLU A 200 16.79 9.24 2.40
CA GLU A 200 16.62 9.42 3.84
C GLU A 200 15.50 8.52 4.38
N LEU A 201 14.37 8.42 3.68
CA LEU A 201 13.28 7.52 4.04
C LEU A 201 13.77 6.06 4.09
N VAL A 202 14.46 5.60 3.05
CA VAL A 202 15.01 4.23 2.99
C VAL A 202 16.06 4.02 4.08
N GLY A 203 16.92 5.01 4.33
CA GLY A 203 17.91 4.96 5.41
C GLY A 203 17.25 4.83 6.79
N ASN A 204 16.21 5.63 7.05
CA ASN A 204 15.43 5.59 8.29
C ASN A 204 14.71 4.25 8.46
N PHE A 205 14.10 3.73 7.39
CA PHE A 205 13.48 2.40 7.36
C PHE A 205 14.50 1.31 7.70
N GLN A 206 15.65 1.29 7.04
CA GLN A 206 16.69 0.29 7.28
C GLN A 206 17.24 0.35 8.72
N GLN A 207 17.47 1.55 9.23
CA GLN A 207 17.95 1.76 10.60
C GLN A 207 16.96 1.26 11.64
N GLN A 208 15.67 1.49 11.43
CA GLN A 208 14.64 1.18 12.42
C GLN A 208 14.09 -0.24 12.27
N TYR A 209 13.99 -0.78 11.05
CA TYR A 209 13.20 -1.98 10.75
C TYR A 209 13.91 -3.05 9.90
N GLY A 210 15.03 -2.75 9.24
CA GLY A 210 15.62 -3.57 8.17
C GLY A 210 16.07 -5.01 8.50
N ASN A 211 15.99 -5.44 9.77
CA ASN A 211 16.27 -6.83 10.18
C ASN A 211 15.13 -7.47 10.99
N GLN A 212 13.94 -6.89 10.93
CA GLN A 212 12.83 -7.25 11.82
C GLN A 212 11.65 -7.90 11.08
N GLY A 213 11.82 -8.25 9.81
CA GLY A 213 10.76 -8.83 8.98
C GLY A 213 9.67 -7.84 8.60
N TRP A 214 9.99 -6.55 8.62
CA TRP A 214 9.14 -5.49 8.08
C TRP A 214 9.50 -5.24 6.63
N GLU A 215 8.49 -4.87 5.86
CA GLU A 215 8.52 -4.58 4.44
C GLU A 215 7.99 -3.16 4.26
N LEU A 216 8.66 -2.32 3.46
CA LEU A 216 8.16 -1.01 3.09
C LEU A 216 7.37 -1.19 1.79
N VAL A 217 6.05 -1.26 1.93
CA VAL A 217 5.10 -1.72 0.89
C VAL A 217 4.58 -0.59 0.02
N ASP A 218 4.52 0.62 0.59
CA ASP A 218 4.04 1.82 -0.09
C ASP A 218 4.85 3.04 0.36
N VAL A 219 4.99 4.02 -0.54
CA VAL A 219 5.67 5.30 -0.30
C VAL A 219 4.97 6.41 -1.06
N GLU A 220 4.97 7.60 -0.48
CA GLU A 220 4.34 8.76 -1.10
C GLU A 220 5.08 10.07 -0.84
N TYR A 221 5.11 10.95 -1.83
CA TYR A 221 5.77 12.25 -1.75
C TYR A 221 4.77 13.41 -1.69
N GLY A 222 4.68 14.02 -0.52
CA GLY A 222 3.78 15.14 -0.28
C GLY A 222 4.36 16.18 0.66
N ASP A 223 3.88 17.42 0.56
CA ASP A 223 4.21 18.49 1.50
C ASP A 223 5.74 18.68 1.72
N GLY A 224 6.54 18.42 0.68
CA GLY A 224 8.01 18.57 0.71
C GLY A 224 8.78 17.43 1.39
N GLY A 225 8.17 16.26 1.61
CA GLY A 225 8.84 15.10 2.15
C GLY A 225 8.19 13.78 1.74
N TRP A 226 8.88 12.69 2.03
CA TRP A 226 8.41 11.33 1.78
C TRP A 226 7.83 10.73 3.05
N LEU A 227 6.69 10.03 2.90
CA LEU A 227 6.14 9.11 3.88
C LEU A 227 6.14 7.70 3.28
N GLY A 228 6.15 6.68 4.13
CA GLY A 228 6.10 5.30 3.70
C GLY A 228 5.35 4.42 4.68
N VAL A 229 4.59 3.47 4.13
CA VAL A 229 3.87 2.44 4.85
C VAL A 229 4.75 1.22 4.98
N MET A 230 4.88 0.72 6.20
CA MET A 230 5.59 -0.51 6.48
C MET A 230 4.60 -1.54 6.98
N GLU A 231 4.77 -2.78 6.57
CA GLU A 231 3.96 -3.90 7.01
C GLU A 231 4.82 -5.05 7.48
N LYS A 232 4.23 -5.86 8.35
CA LYS A 232 4.82 -7.11 8.80
C LYS A 232 3.72 -8.12 9.07
N GLU A 233 3.89 -9.33 8.55
CA GLU A 233 3.02 -10.43 8.90
C GLU A 233 3.05 -10.69 10.41
N VAL A 234 1.85 -10.75 11.01
CA VAL A 234 1.67 -11.20 12.39
C VAL A 234 1.52 -12.71 12.36
N PRO A 235 2.46 -13.47 12.97
CA PRO A 235 2.34 -14.92 13.04
C PRO A 235 1.01 -15.29 13.68
N GLN A 236 0.12 -15.87 12.87
CA GLN A 236 -1.19 -16.29 13.35
C GLN A 236 -0.99 -17.37 14.41
N ASN A 237 -1.52 -17.16 15.61
CA ASN A 237 -1.61 -18.24 16.59
C ASN A 237 -2.52 -19.32 15.99
N PRO A 238 -1.98 -20.50 15.62
CA PRO A 238 -2.79 -21.50 14.95
C PRO A 238 -3.88 -22.06 15.87
N PHE A 239 -3.80 -21.79 17.19
CA PHE A 239 -4.85 -22.11 18.15
C PHE A 239 -6.02 -21.10 18.17
N GLU A 240 -5.83 -19.90 17.62
CA GLU A 240 -6.87 -18.87 17.51
C GLU A 240 -7.51 -18.83 16.11
N ASN A 241 -6.87 -19.45 15.11
CA ASN A 241 -7.40 -19.58 13.76
C ASN A 241 -8.23 -20.88 13.60
N PRO A 242 -9.56 -20.82 13.39
CA PRO A 242 -10.43 -22.00 13.32
C PRO A 242 -10.07 -22.99 12.21
N THR A 243 -9.43 -22.50 11.15
CA THR A 243 -9.00 -23.27 9.98
C THR A 243 -7.68 -24.00 10.22
N LEU A 244 -6.79 -23.44 11.06
CA LEU A 244 -5.47 -24.01 11.39
C LEU A 244 -5.48 -24.82 12.69
N TYR A 245 -6.48 -24.61 13.55
CA TYR A 245 -6.66 -25.32 14.81
C TYR A 245 -6.60 -26.86 14.68
N PRO A 246 -7.29 -27.49 13.70
CA PRO A 246 -7.24 -28.95 13.56
C PRO A 246 -5.83 -29.45 13.20
N LEU A 247 -5.11 -28.70 12.35
CA LEU A 247 -3.76 -29.04 11.92
C LEU A 247 -2.74 -28.83 13.05
N ALA A 248 -2.91 -27.79 13.88
CA ALA A 248 -2.07 -27.53 15.05
C ALA A 248 -2.15 -28.67 16.08
N LEU A 249 -3.35 -29.22 16.29
CA LEU A 249 -3.56 -30.40 17.13
C LEU A 249 -2.92 -31.66 16.52
N GLU A 250 -3.06 -31.89 15.21
CA GLU A 250 -2.45 -33.04 14.52
C GLU A 250 -0.92 -33.01 14.56
N LEU A 251 -0.32 -31.82 14.48
CA LEU A 251 1.13 -31.62 14.56
C LEU A 251 1.67 -31.63 16.00
N GLY A 252 0.80 -31.76 17.00
CA GLY A 252 1.20 -31.82 18.41
C GLY A 252 1.84 -30.52 18.91
N LEU A 253 1.49 -29.38 18.31
CA LEU A 253 1.93 -28.08 18.80
C LEU A 253 1.33 -27.85 20.19
N GLN A 254 2.06 -27.16 21.07
CA GLN A 254 1.53 -26.70 22.34
C GLN A 254 1.15 -25.23 22.22
N GLU A 255 0.04 -24.86 22.84
CA GLU A 255 -0.40 -23.47 22.97
C GLU A 255 0.68 -22.71 23.75
N ILE A 256 1.45 -21.88 23.04
CA ILE A 256 2.34 -20.91 23.68
C ILE A 256 1.47 -19.68 23.89
N GLU A 257 1.30 -19.28 25.15
CA GLU A 257 0.64 -18.03 25.51
C GLU A 257 1.46 -16.88 24.90
N VAL A 258 1.06 -16.42 23.71
CA VAL A 258 1.64 -15.23 23.09
C VAL A 258 1.10 -14.08 23.91
N MET A 259 1.90 -13.61 24.88
CA MET A 259 1.63 -12.32 25.50
C MET A 259 1.55 -11.31 24.37
N LYS A 260 0.37 -10.69 24.21
CA LYS A 260 0.24 -9.45 23.45
C LYS A 260 1.14 -8.44 24.15
N ASP A 261 2.37 -8.29 23.67
CA ASP A 261 3.17 -7.12 23.99
C ASP A 261 2.45 -5.94 23.35
N VAL A 262 1.58 -5.32 24.16
CA VAL A 262 1.21 -3.93 23.95
C VAL A 262 2.52 -3.17 24.07
N LEU A 263 3.12 -2.79 22.94
CA LEU A 263 4.26 -1.89 22.91
C LEU A 263 3.86 -0.59 23.58
N SER A 264 4.08 -0.49 24.89
CA SER A 264 4.21 0.79 25.57
C SER A 264 5.53 1.39 25.10
N VAL A 265 5.48 2.20 24.04
CA VAL A 265 6.60 3.05 23.68
C VAL A 265 6.61 4.20 24.67
N ASP A 266 7.40 4.06 25.73
CA ASP A 266 7.81 5.18 26.59
C ASP A 266 8.61 6.16 25.74
N TYR A 267 7.98 7.25 25.30
CA TYR A 267 8.69 8.42 24.79
C TYR A 267 9.36 9.14 25.95
N ASN A 268 10.64 8.82 26.21
CA ASN A 268 11.54 9.70 26.93
C ASN A 268 12.41 10.50 25.94
N TYR A 269 12.13 11.79 25.90
CA TYR A 269 12.84 12.91 25.30
C TYR A 269 14.36 12.76 25.09
N ILE A 270 14.86 13.34 23.98
CA ILE A 270 15.95 14.32 24.05
C ILE A 270 15.63 15.52 23.12
N ILE A 271 15.30 16.65 23.76
CA ILE A 271 15.59 17.99 23.25
C ILE A 271 17.06 18.26 23.56
N ILE A 272 17.88 18.58 22.55
CA ILE A 272 18.95 19.59 22.66
C ILE A 272 19.03 20.33 21.33
#